data_AF-B4M031-F1
#
_entry.id   AF-B4M031-F1
#
_cell.length_a   1.000
_cell.length_b   1.000
_cell.length_c   1.000
_cell.angle_alpha   90.00
_cell.angle_beta   90.00
_cell.angle_gamma   90.00
#
_symmetry.space_group_name_H-M   'P 1'
#
loop_
_entity.id
_entity.type
_entity.pdbx_description
1 polymer ?
#
loop_
_entity_poly.entity_id
_entity_poly.type
_entity_poly.pdbx_seq_one_letter_code
_entity_poly.pdbx_strand_id
1 'polypeptide(L)'
;MNSALLLIGIALLSLAAATDVKQCPKSKARALSADEVTISNCPKSRCILKRNTEASITMKLKPERDFAELTSDIQGIILDVPLPFPGYYGTSACPHIYDESGEHKVGCPLKAGQTYTYKNSFKILPVYPTVSLEIHWGLGDKQGDVACFQLPAKIKA
;
A
#
# COMPACT_ATOMS: atom_id res chain seq x y z
N MET A 1 -33.08 34.73 29.40
CA MET A 1 -31.60 34.77 29.38
C MET A 1 -31.12 33.46 28.78
N ASN A 2 -30.84 33.46 27.48
CA ASN A 2 -30.44 32.28 26.71
C ASN A 2 -28.91 32.16 26.74
N SER A 3 -28.39 31.01 27.19
CA SER A 3 -26.99 30.63 26.97
C SER A 3 -26.96 29.43 26.03
N ALA A 4 -26.54 29.67 24.79
CA ALA A 4 -26.19 28.61 23.84
C ALA A 4 -24.68 28.34 23.96
N LEU A 5 -24.32 27.15 24.42
CA LEU A 5 -22.95 26.62 24.40
C LEU A 5 -22.68 26.06 23.00
N LEU A 6 -21.87 26.77 22.21
CA LEU A 6 -21.34 26.31 20.92
C LEU A 6 -20.10 25.44 21.16
N LEU A 7 -20.25 24.12 21.00
CA LEU A 7 -19.15 23.17 20.93
C LEU A 7 -18.53 23.22 19.53
N ILE A 8 -17.37 23.87 19.40
CA ILE A 8 -16.57 23.85 18.17
C ILE A 8 -15.72 22.58 18.19
N GLY A 9 -16.18 21.54 17.51
CA GLY A 9 -15.40 20.33 17.25
C GLY A 9 -14.32 20.61 16.21
N ILE A 10 -13.06 20.66 16.63
CA ILE A 10 -11.91 20.73 15.72
C ILE A 10 -11.76 19.34 15.07
N ALA A 11 -12.26 19.20 13.85
CA ALA A 11 -11.97 18.05 13.02
C ALA A 11 -10.49 18.10 12.61
N LEU A 12 -9.68 17.20 13.16
CA LEU A 12 -8.32 16.91 12.69
C LEU A 12 -8.43 16.32 11.26
N LEU A 13 -8.45 17.21 10.27
CA LEU A 13 -8.27 16.85 8.87
C LEU A 13 -6.83 16.33 8.71
N SER A 14 -6.67 15.01 8.73
CA SER A 14 -5.41 14.38 8.34
C SER A 14 -5.20 14.63 6.84
N LEU A 15 -4.20 15.45 6.51
CA LEU A 15 -3.77 15.61 5.11
C LEU A 15 -3.07 14.31 4.69
N ALA A 16 -3.82 13.41 4.06
CA ALA A 16 -3.21 12.31 3.32
C ALA A 16 -2.50 12.89 2.09
N ALA A 17 -1.17 12.88 2.11
CA ALA A 17 -0.36 13.28 0.97
C ALA A 17 -0.29 12.11 -0.03
N ALA A 18 -0.67 12.36 -1.29
CA ALA A 18 -0.54 11.40 -2.39
C ALA A 18 0.93 10.94 -2.55
N THR A 19 1.17 9.64 -2.67
CA THR A 19 2.53 9.06 -2.72
C THR A 19 2.98 8.91 -4.16
N ASP A 20 4.10 9.52 -4.58
CA ASP A 20 4.58 9.32 -5.95
C ASP A 20 5.06 7.88 -6.14
N VAL A 21 4.38 7.16 -7.03
CA VAL A 21 4.66 5.77 -7.35
C VAL A 21 5.05 5.61 -8.82
N LYS A 22 5.95 4.68 -9.12
CA LYS A 22 6.35 4.31 -10.48
C LYS A 22 5.83 2.93 -10.82
N GLN A 23 5.38 2.74 -12.05
CA GLN A 23 4.99 1.41 -12.52
C GLN A 23 6.18 0.45 -12.52
N CYS A 24 5.97 -0.80 -12.08
CA CYS A 24 7.00 -1.82 -12.15
C CYS A 24 7.41 -2.11 -13.61
N PRO A 25 8.72 -2.25 -13.92
CA PRO A 25 9.21 -2.37 -15.31
C PRO A 25 8.62 -3.50 -16.16
N LYS A 26 8.19 -4.61 -15.54
CA LYS A 26 7.67 -5.80 -16.24
C LYS A 26 6.16 -6.00 -16.06
N SER A 27 5.51 -5.14 -15.26
CA SER A 27 4.09 -5.32 -14.98
C SER A 27 3.24 -4.81 -16.13
N LYS A 28 2.26 -5.62 -16.53
CA LYS A 28 1.24 -5.25 -17.52
C LYS A 28 -0.03 -4.70 -16.87
N ALA A 29 -0.08 -4.63 -15.53
CA ALA A 29 -1.19 -4.04 -14.82
C ALA A 29 -1.36 -2.56 -15.20
N ARG A 30 -2.57 -2.03 -15.00
CA ARG A 30 -2.80 -0.59 -15.11
C ARG A 30 -1.87 0.17 -14.16
N ALA A 31 -1.25 1.24 -14.68
CA ALA A 31 -0.44 2.13 -13.86
C ALA A 31 -1.29 2.81 -12.78
N LEU A 32 -0.80 2.75 -11.54
CA LEU A 32 -1.40 3.46 -10.41
C LEU A 32 -0.92 4.91 -10.40
N SER A 33 -1.85 5.84 -10.15
CA SER A 33 -1.51 7.23 -9.88
C SER A 33 -1.24 7.46 -8.39
N ALA A 34 -0.62 8.59 -8.07
CA ALA A 34 -0.18 8.90 -6.71
C ALA A 34 -1.33 9.03 -5.70
N ASP A 35 -2.53 9.35 -6.16
CA ASP A 35 -3.76 9.43 -5.37
C ASP A 35 -4.41 8.07 -5.09
N GLU A 36 -4.01 7.03 -5.82
CA GLU A 36 -4.53 5.67 -5.65
C GLU A 36 -3.76 4.86 -4.62
N VAL A 37 -2.60 5.36 -4.17
CA VAL A 37 -1.75 4.72 -3.17
C VAL A 37 -1.49 5.69 -2.03
N THR A 38 -1.87 5.30 -0.81
CA THR A 38 -1.58 6.02 0.41
C THR A 38 -0.79 5.14 1.36
N ILE A 39 0.37 5.61 1.80
CA ILE A 39 1.18 4.96 2.84
C ILE A 39 1.30 5.92 4.02
N SER A 40 0.98 5.45 5.23
CA SER A 40 1.08 6.28 6.42
C SER A 40 2.52 6.72 6.68
N ASN A 41 2.69 7.95 7.14
CA ASN A 41 3.99 8.58 7.39
C ASN A 41 4.92 8.63 6.16
N CYS A 42 4.37 8.55 4.94
CA CYS A 42 5.11 8.70 3.71
C CYS A 42 4.82 10.06 3.04
N PRO A 43 5.75 11.03 3.08
CA PRO A 43 5.63 12.25 2.28
C PRO A 43 5.87 11.95 0.80
N LYS A 44 5.31 12.79 -0.09
CA LYS A 44 5.17 12.54 -1.54
C LYS A 44 6.42 11.99 -2.26
N SER A 45 7.62 12.47 -1.90
CA SER A 45 8.86 12.18 -2.65
C SER A 45 9.71 11.02 -2.13
N ARG A 46 9.57 10.61 -0.86
CA ARG A 46 10.35 9.51 -0.25
C ARG A 46 9.71 9.08 1.06
N CYS A 47 9.35 7.81 1.18
CA CYS A 47 8.84 7.27 2.45
C CYS A 47 9.94 7.20 3.50
N ILE A 48 9.67 7.72 4.70
CA ILE A 48 10.57 7.61 5.84
C ILE A 48 9.98 6.61 6.83
N LEU A 49 10.51 5.39 6.81
CA LEU A 49 10.06 4.29 7.64
C LEU A 49 10.91 4.22 8.91
N LYS A 50 10.32 4.57 10.06
CA LYS A 50 11.02 4.51 11.35
C LYS A 50 10.97 3.08 11.90
N ARG A 51 12.08 2.59 12.45
CA ARG A 51 12.09 1.31 13.17
C ARG A 51 11.15 1.36 14.37
N ASN A 52 10.72 0.17 14.79
CA ASN A 52 9.81 -0.01 15.91
C ASN A 52 8.49 0.75 15.72
N THR A 53 8.06 0.92 14.47
CA THR A 53 6.77 1.51 14.12
C THR A 53 5.98 0.58 13.22
N GLU A 54 4.69 0.86 13.12
CA GLU A 54 3.79 0.23 12.17
C GLU A 54 3.36 1.27 11.14
N ALA A 55 3.47 0.91 9.87
CA ALA A 55 2.96 1.68 8.75
C ALA A 55 1.75 0.96 8.16
N SER A 56 0.90 1.70 7.47
CA SER A 56 -0.28 1.17 6.80
C SER A 56 -0.29 1.64 5.35
N ILE A 57 -0.84 0.80 4.49
CA ILE A 57 -1.05 1.09 3.08
C ILE A 57 -2.53 0.95 2.75
N THR A 58 -3.02 1.87 1.93
CA THR A 58 -4.30 1.75 1.22
C THR A 58 -4.04 1.92 -0.27
N MET A 59 -4.60 1.04 -1.09
CA MET A 59 -4.43 1.08 -2.54
C MET A 59 -5.75 0.77 -3.25
N LYS A 60 -6.08 1.52 -4.30
CA LYS A 60 -7.21 1.20 -5.19
C LYS A 60 -6.79 0.20 -6.26
N LEU A 61 -7.59 -0.84 -6.44
CA LEU A 61 -7.38 -1.90 -7.43
C LEU A 61 -8.54 -1.92 -8.41
N LYS A 62 -8.24 -2.04 -9.70
CA LYS A 62 -9.23 -2.25 -10.76
C LYS A 62 -8.69 -3.29 -11.74
N PRO A 63 -9.01 -4.58 -11.55
CA PRO A 63 -8.46 -5.66 -12.37
C PRO A 63 -8.93 -5.54 -13.82
N GLU A 64 -8.07 -5.88 -14.78
CA GLU A 64 -8.46 -6.02 -16.20
C GLU A 64 -8.88 -7.45 -16.55
N ARG A 65 -8.69 -8.38 -15.62
CA ARG A 65 -9.12 -9.79 -15.69
C ARG A 65 -9.55 -10.27 -14.32
N ASP A 66 -10.15 -11.44 -14.26
CA ASP A 66 -10.48 -12.09 -12.99
C ASP A 66 -9.21 -12.62 -12.28
N PHE A 67 -9.22 -12.54 -10.96
CA PHE A 67 -8.20 -13.10 -10.06
C PHE A 67 -8.89 -13.99 -9.02
N ALA A 68 -8.66 -15.31 -9.09
CA ALA A 68 -9.18 -16.25 -8.09
C ALA A 68 -8.42 -16.18 -6.76
N GLU A 69 -7.12 -15.90 -6.87
CA GLU A 69 -6.20 -15.73 -5.76
C GLU A 69 -5.37 -14.46 -5.98
N LEU A 70 -4.81 -13.96 -4.90
CA LEU A 70 -3.91 -12.82 -4.96
C LEU A 70 -2.78 -13.05 -3.96
N THR A 71 -1.56 -13.05 -4.47
CA THR A 71 -0.32 -13.25 -3.74
C THR A 71 0.49 -11.96 -3.77
N SER A 72 1.12 -11.64 -2.65
CA SER A 72 2.01 -10.49 -2.54
C SER A 72 3.40 -10.80 -3.07
N ASP A 73 3.92 -9.89 -3.88
CA ASP A 73 5.32 -9.79 -4.25
C ASP A 73 5.90 -8.49 -3.67
N ILE A 74 6.22 -8.49 -2.38
CA ILE A 74 6.67 -7.29 -1.66
C ILE A 74 8.15 -7.44 -1.30
N GLN A 75 8.97 -6.51 -1.79
CA GLN A 75 10.42 -6.57 -1.69
C GLN A 75 11.02 -5.19 -1.41
N GLY A 76 12.17 -5.18 -0.74
CA GLY A 76 13.04 -4.00 -0.69
C GLY A 76 14.22 -4.20 -1.63
N ILE A 77 14.45 -3.27 -2.54
CA ILE A 77 15.56 -3.29 -3.48
C ILE A 77 16.66 -2.37 -2.93
N ILE A 78 17.81 -2.95 -2.61
CA ILE A 78 18.98 -2.24 -2.08
C ILE A 78 20.14 -2.47 -3.05
N LEU A 79 20.66 -1.40 -3.67
CA LEU A 79 21.74 -1.51 -4.66
C LEU A 79 21.41 -2.54 -5.76
N ASP A 80 20.20 -2.45 -6.32
CA ASP A 80 19.65 -3.36 -7.33
C ASP A 80 19.47 -4.83 -6.90
N VAL A 81 19.72 -5.14 -5.62
CA VAL A 81 19.46 -6.47 -5.05
C VAL A 81 18.07 -6.51 -4.42
N PRO A 82 17.13 -7.29 -4.98
CA PRO A 82 15.82 -7.52 -4.37
C PRO A 82 15.91 -8.38 -3.11
N LEU A 83 15.34 -7.91 -2.00
CA LEU A 83 15.21 -8.64 -0.75
C LEU A 83 13.73 -8.81 -0.38
N PRO A 84 13.23 -10.05 -0.24
CA PRO A 84 11.86 -10.33 0.20
C PRO A 84 11.51 -9.64 1.52
N PHE A 85 10.31 -9.05 1.62
CA PHE A 85 9.86 -8.45 2.87
C PHE A 85 9.40 -9.54 3.85
N PRO A 86 10.07 -9.75 5.01
CA PRO A 86 9.79 -10.88 5.88
C PRO A 86 8.35 -10.87 6.41
N GLY A 87 7.64 -11.98 6.23
CA GLY A 87 6.24 -12.15 6.66
C GLY A 87 5.20 -11.57 5.70
N TYR A 88 5.62 -10.84 4.67
CA TYR A 88 4.71 -10.23 3.69
C TYR A 88 4.95 -10.72 2.27
N TYR A 89 6.15 -11.20 1.93
CA TYR A 89 6.43 -11.79 0.63
C TYR A 89 5.78 -13.17 0.48
N GLY A 90 5.14 -13.43 -0.67
CA GLY A 90 4.57 -14.72 -1.02
C GLY A 90 3.33 -15.11 -0.21
N THR A 91 2.70 -14.17 0.50
CA THR A 91 1.52 -14.42 1.33
C THR A 91 0.23 -14.03 0.60
N SER A 92 -0.91 -14.53 1.07
CA SER A 92 -2.19 -14.18 0.45
C SER A 92 -2.56 -12.72 0.75
N ALA A 93 -2.87 -11.96 -0.29
CA ALA A 93 -3.40 -10.62 -0.21
C ALA A 93 -4.94 -10.59 -0.15
N CYS A 94 -5.63 -11.70 -0.43
CA CYS A 94 -7.08 -11.79 -0.37
C CYS A 94 -7.67 -11.37 1.01
N PRO A 95 -7.08 -11.73 2.16
CA PRO A 95 -7.55 -11.24 3.46
C PRO A 95 -7.45 -9.72 3.65
N HIS A 96 -6.88 -8.99 2.70
CA HIS A 96 -6.66 -7.54 2.78
C HIS A 96 -7.48 -6.77 1.73
N ILE A 97 -8.43 -7.44 1.06
CA ILE A 97 -9.31 -6.84 0.06
C ILE A 97 -10.64 -6.44 0.66
N TYR A 98 -10.99 -5.20 0.42
CA TYR A 98 -12.26 -4.57 0.76
C TYR A 98 -12.98 -4.15 -0.51
N ASP A 99 -14.28 -3.88 -0.38
CA ASP A 99 -15.09 -3.23 -1.41
C ASP A 99 -14.53 -1.85 -1.83
N GLU A 100 -15.18 -1.24 -2.81
CA GLU A 100 -14.77 0.06 -3.35
C GLU A 100 -14.78 1.17 -2.30
N SER A 101 -15.74 1.17 -1.35
CA SER A 101 -15.76 2.13 -0.23
C SER A 101 -14.64 1.84 0.78
N GLY A 102 -14.20 0.59 0.89
CA GLY A 102 -13.20 0.13 1.83
C GLY A 102 -13.79 -0.20 3.21
N GLU A 103 -15.10 -0.39 3.32
CA GLU A 103 -15.80 -0.61 4.58
C GLU A 103 -15.95 -2.10 4.89
N HIS A 104 -16.21 -2.92 3.87
CA HIS A 104 -16.45 -4.35 4.03
C HIS A 104 -15.33 -5.17 3.40
N LYS A 105 -14.80 -6.12 4.16
CA LYS A 105 -13.82 -7.09 3.66
C LYS A 105 -14.52 -8.11 2.76
N VAL A 106 -14.15 -8.13 1.48
CA VAL A 106 -14.79 -8.97 0.45
C VAL A 106 -13.90 -10.13 0.00
N GLY A 107 -12.58 -10.00 0.17
CA GLY A 107 -11.66 -11.05 -0.23
C GLY A 107 -11.55 -11.26 -1.74
N CYS A 108 -11.10 -12.45 -2.11
CA CYS A 108 -11.10 -12.95 -3.49
C CYS A 108 -12.32 -13.85 -3.71
N PRO A 109 -12.79 -14.05 -4.96
CA PRO A 109 -12.18 -13.60 -6.22
C PRO A 109 -12.39 -12.12 -6.53
N LEU A 110 -11.43 -11.51 -7.23
CA LEU A 110 -11.60 -10.19 -7.85
C LEU A 110 -12.11 -10.33 -9.28
N LYS A 111 -13.03 -9.45 -9.68
CA LYS A 111 -13.64 -9.44 -11.01
C LYS A 111 -13.07 -8.34 -11.89
N ALA A 112 -12.92 -8.65 -13.17
CA ALA A 112 -12.50 -7.68 -14.18
C ALA A 112 -13.44 -6.46 -14.19
N GLY A 113 -12.87 -5.27 -14.25
CA GLY A 113 -13.59 -4.00 -14.32
C GLY A 113 -14.14 -3.48 -12.98
N GLN A 114 -14.18 -4.30 -11.92
CA GLN A 114 -14.67 -3.89 -10.61
C GLN A 114 -13.57 -3.21 -9.78
N THR A 115 -13.92 -2.15 -9.06
CA THR A 115 -12.99 -1.46 -8.16
C THR A 115 -13.00 -2.10 -6.77
N TYR A 116 -11.82 -2.25 -6.18
CA TYR A 116 -11.62 -2.74 -4.82
C TYR A 116 -10.64 -1.85 -4.06
N THR A 117 -10.65 -1.95 -2.73
CA THR A 117 -9.67 -1.29 -1.88
C THR A 117 -8.80 -2.34 -1.18
N TYR A 118 -7.50 -2.33 -1.43
CA TYR A 118 -6.52 -3.09 -0.65
C TYR A 118 -6.09 -2.30 0.58
N LYS A 119 -6.12 -2.92 1.76
CA LYS A 119 -5.66 -2.32 3.02
C LYS A 119 -4.79 -3.30 3.80
N ASN A 120 -3.58 -2.89 4.14
CA ASN A 120 -2.69 -3.70 4.96
C ASN A 120 -1.84 -2.84 5.91
N SER A 121 -1.35 -3.45 6.99
CA SER A 121 -0.43 -2.83 7.93
C SER A 121 0.83 -3.67 8.08
N PHE A 122 1.97 -3.01 8.21
CA PHE A 122 3.26 -3.66 8.29
C PHE A 122 4.22 -3.03 9.28
N LYS A 123 4.97 -3.91 9.96
CA LYS A 123 5.93 -3.51 11.00
C LYS A 123 7.31 -3.28 10.42
N ILE A 124 7.94 -2.20 10.85
CA ILE A 124 9.35 -1.91 10.58
C ILE A 124 10.15 -2.39 11.79
N LEU A 125 10.72 -3.59 11.67
CA LEU A 125 11.34 -4.26 12.82
C LEU A 125 12.63 -3.56 13.26
N PRO A 126 12.97 -3.58 14.57
CA PRO A 126 14.21 -2.99 15.08
C PRO A 126 15.49 -3.52 14.42
N VAL A 127 15.47 -4.77 13.97
CA VAL A 127 16.60 -5.45 13.32
C VAL A 127 16.88 -4.94 11.90
N TYR A 128 15.93 -4.26 11.25
CA TYR A 128 16.12 -3.77 9.88
C TYR A 128 17.24 -2.72 9.80
N PRO A 129 18.14 -2.75 8.81
CA PRO A 129 19.24 -1.79 8.72
C PRO A 129 18.73 -0.37 8.42
N THR A 130 19.54 0.64 8.74
CA THR A 130 19.29 2.02 8.31
C THR A 130 19.83 2.14 6.91
N VAL A 131 18.94 2.23 5.93
CA VAL A 131 19.29 2.10 4.52
C VAL A 131 18.28 2.85 3.65
N SER A 132 18.75 3.36 2.52
CA SER A 132 17.86 3.82 1.44
C SER A 132 17.60 2.65 0.51
N LEU A 133 16.34 2.47 0.13
CA LEU A 133 15.90 1.36 -0.70
C LEU A 133 14.80 1.84 -1.64
N GLU A 134 14.53 1.06 -2.67
CA GLU A 134 13.28 1.15 -3.42
C GLU A 134 12.34 0.06 -2.91
N ILE A 135 11.13 0.42 -2.52
CA ILE A 135 10.09 -0.55 -2.19
C ILE A 135 9.49 -1.00 -3.51
N HIS A 136 9.42 -2.32 -3.71
CA HIS A 136 8.63 -2.96 -4.76
C HIS A 136 7.38 -3.55 -4.10
N TRP A 137 6.21 -3.15 -4.59
CA TRP A 137 4.93 -3.62 -4.09
C TRP A 137 4.09 -4.18 -5.25
N GLY A 138 4.15 -5.49 -5.42
CA GLY A 138 3.34 -6.24 -6.38
C GLY A 138 2.23 -7.03 -5.69
N LEU A 139 1.06 -7.07 -6.31
CA LEU A 139 -0.03 -7.99 -6.00
C LEU A 139 -0.46 -8.68 -7.29
N GLY A 140 -0.51 -10.02 -7.30
CA GLY A 140 -0.81 -10.76 -8.52
C GLY A 140 -1.02 -12.24 -8.30
N ASP A 141 -1.10 -12.97 -9.41
CA ASP A 141 -1.03 -14.42 -9.43
C ASP A 141 0.03 -14.85 -10.47
N LYS A 142 0.11 -16.15 -10.77
CA LYS A 142 1.10 -16.70 -11.73
C LYS A 142 0.97 -16.14 -13.16
N GLN A 143 -0.17 -15.56 -13.52
CA GLN A 143 -0.45 -15.01 -14.85
C GLN A 143 -0.10 -13.51 -14.95
N GLY A 144 0.16 -12.85 -13.82
CA GLY A 144 0.60 -11.46 -13.75
C GLY A 144 -0.06 -10.67 -12.63
N ASP A 145 0.24 -9.37 -12.58
CA ASP A 145 -0.18 -8.49 -11.48
C ASP A 145 -1.58 -7.89 -11.72
N VAL A 146 -2.32 -7.67 -10.62
CA VAL A 146 -3.45 -6.74 -10.61
C VAL A 146 -2.95 -5.31 -10.41
N ALA A 147 -1.84 -5.15 -9.70
CA ALA A 147 -1.18 -3.87 -9.44
C ALA A 147 0.28 -4.13 -9.10
N CYS A 148 1.18 -3.27 -9.59
CA CYS A 148 2.57 -3.30 -9.19
C CYS A 148 3.18 -1.91 -9.29
N PHE A 149 3.77 -1.44 -8.19
CA PHE A 149 4.45 -0.16 -8.17
C PHE A 149 5.75 -0.18 -7.36
N GLN A 150 6.57 0.83 -7.61
CA GLN A 150 7.82 1.09 -6.93
C GLN A 150 7.88 2.50 -6.38
N LEU A 151 8.55 2.69 -5.25
CA LEU A 151 8.79 4.00 -4.67
C LEU A 151 10.06 4.06 -3.82
N PRO A 152 10.72 5.23 -3.75
CA PRO A 152 11.88 5.40 -2.90
C PRO A 152 11.49 5.46 -1.42
N ALA A 153 12.26 4.76 -0.59
CA ALA A 153 12.10 4.78 0.86
C ALA A 153 13.46 4.90 1.57
N LYS A 154 13.39 5.21 2.86
CA LYS A 154 14.53 5.16 3.78
C LYS A 154 14.07 4.59 5.11
N ILE A 155 14.70 3.51 5.54
CA ILE A 155 14.57 2.99 6.90
C ILE A 155 15.52 3.78 7.80
N LYS A 156 15.02 4.29 8.93
CA LYS A 156 15.82 4.99 9.94
C LYS A 156 15.49 4.50 11.35
N ALA A 157 16.37 4.81 12.30
CA ALA A 157 16.11 4.63 13.72
C ALA A 157 14.84 5.36 14.18
#